data_AF-A0A2V9W9Y0-F1
#
_entry.id   AF-A0A2V9W9Y0-F1
#
_cell.length_a   1.000
_cell.length_b   1.000
_cell.length_c   1.000
_cell.angle_alpha   90.00
_cell.angle_beta   90.00
_cell.angle_gamma   90.00
#
_symmetry.space_group_name_H-M   'P 1'
#
loop_
_entity.id
_entity.type
_entity.pdbx_description
1 polymer ?
#
loop_
_entity_poly.entity_id
_entity_poly.type
_entity_poly.pdbx_seq_one_letter_code
_entity_poly.pdbx_strand_id
1 'polypeptide(L)'
;MSPNGDANIGIWFFQNNVGPNGSGGFTGSHVDHDVFLISAFTGGGGTSTIEVLEWDHTCAAGVKNPASGQCADTNLRLLANVGIANVCTPTSA
;
A
#
# COMPACT_ATOMS: atom_id res chain seq x y z
N MET A 1 14.35 23.68 10.69
CA MET A 1 13.64 22.39 10.52
C MET A 1 12.35 22.72 9.78
N SER A 2 12.23 22.38 8.50
CA SER A 2 10.99 22.66 7.75
C SER A 2 9.95 21.60 8.12
N PRO A 3 8.80 21.95 8.72
CA PRO A 3 7.83 20.98 9.21
C PRO A 3 6.96 20.37 8.09
N ASN A 4 7.19 20.70 6.82
CA ASN A 4 6.28 20.37 5.71
C ASN A 4 6.83 19.24 4.82
N GLY A 5 7.39 18.20 5.43
CA GLY A 5 7.84 17.03 4.67
C GLY A 5 6.66 16.15 4.29
N ASP A 6 6.68 15.63 3.06
CA ASP A 6 5.87 14.50 2.65
C ASP A 6 6.74 13.24 2.75
N ALA A 7 6.19 12.16 3.31
CA ALA A 7 6.89 10.90 3.47
C ALA A 7 5.94 9.72 3.25
N ASN A 8 6.47 8.67 2.63
CA ASN A 8 5.75 7.43 2.40
C ASN A 8 6.55 6.28 3.02
N ILE A 9 5.88 5.45 3.82
CA ILE A 9 6.43 4.23 4.40
C ILE A 9 5.61 3.07 3.87
N GLY A 10 6.27 2.10 3.24
CA GLY A 10 5.62 0.92 2.67
C GLY A 10 6.12 -0.38 3.30
N ILE A 11 5.22 -1.35 3.47
CA ILE A 11 5.54 -2.70 3.97
C ILE A 11 4.79 -3.73 3.14
N TRP A 12 5.51 -4.75 2.68
CA TRP A 12 4.94 -5.91 2.02
C TRP A 12 4.76 -7.08 2.99
N PHE A 13 3.63 -7.76 2.85
CA PHE A 13 3.34 -9.06 3.44
C PHE A 13 3.31 -10.09 2.32
N PHE A 14 4.37 -10.89 2.24
CA PHE A 14 4.54 -11.89 1.21
C PHE A 14 4.08 -13.27 1.70
N GLN A 15 3.44 -14.03 0.83
CA GLN A 15 3.19 -15.45 1.04
C GLN A 15 4.42 -16.30 0.68
N ASN A 16 5.18 -15.87 -0.32
CA ASN A 16 6.43 -16.51 -0.72
C ASN A 16 7.63 -15.94 0.04
N ASN A 17 8.75 -16.66 -0.03
CA ASN A 17 10.02 -16.19 0.50
C ASN A 17 10.65 -15.15 -0.45
N VAL A 18 10.13 -13.92 -0.39
CA VAL A 18 10.66 -12.74 -1.07
C VAL A 18 11.59 -12.00 -0.12
N GLY A 19 12.80 -11.67 -0.57
CA GLY A 19 13.78 -11.05 0.31
C GLY A 19 14.98 -10.47 -0.43
N PRO A 20 15.84 -9.70 0.27
CA PRO A 20 17.03 -9.13 -0.33
C PRO A 20 17.99 -10.21 -0.78
N ASN A 21 18.57 -10.03 -1.97
CA ASN A 21 19.46 -11.00 -2.60
C ASN A 21 20.94 -10.77 -2.29
N GLY A 22 21.26 -9.85 -1.37
CA GLY A 22 22.64 -9.49 -1.00
C GLY A 22 23.40 -8.66 -2.04
N SER A 23 22.82 -8.42 -3.21
CA SER A 23 23.41 -7.62 -4.30
C SER A 23 22.67 -6.28 -4.52
N GLY A 24 21.89 -5.85 -3.52
CA GLY A 24 21.07 -4.63 -3.60
C GLY A 24 19.74 -4.81 -4.33
N GLY A 25 19.34 -6.04 -4.66
CA GLY A 25 18.02 -6.35 -5.22
C GLY A 25 17.22 -7.30 -4.33
N PHE A 26 16.07 -7.75 -4.84
CA PHE A 26 15.22 -8.75 -4.22
C PHE A 26 15.21 -10.05 -5.04
N THR A 27 15.00 -11.18 -4.39
CA THR A 27 14.68 -12.48 -4.99
C THR A 27 13.28 -12.90 -4.58
N GLY A 28 12.70 -13.85 -5.34
CA GLY A 28 11.32 -14.29 -5.19
C GLY A 28 10.38 -13.61 -6.20
N SER A 29 9.19 -14.18 -6.37
CA SER A 29 8.11 -13.61 -7.17
C SER A 29 6.92 -13.35 -6.27
N HIS A 30 6.25 -12.24 -6.54
CA HIS A 30 4.92 -12.00 -6.00
C HIS A 30 3.96 -13.11 -6.45
N VAL A 31 2.99 -13.39 -5.59
CA VAL A 31 1.83 -14.22 -5.90
C VAL A 31 0.57 -13.44 -5.58
N ASP A 32 -0.53 -13.83 -6.23
CA ASP A 32 -1.82 -13.22 -5.95
C ASP A 32 -2.14 -13.30 -4.46
N HIS A 33 -2.70 -12.22 -3.93
CA HIS A 33 -2.98 -12.00 -2.51
C HIS A 33 -1.78 -11.62 -1.62
N ASP A 34 -0.59 -11.35 -2.18
CA ASP A 34 0.43 -10.59 -1.44
C ASP A 34 -0.09 -9.18 -1.13
N VAL A 35 0.17 -8.66 0.07
CA VAL A 35 -0.40 -7.38 0.50
C VAL A 35 0.67 -6.30 0.64
N PHE A 36 0.43 -5.13 0.07
CA PHE A 36 1.24 -3.93 0.25
C PHE A 36 0.49 -2.89 1.06
N LEU A 37 1.01 -2.54 2.23
CA LEU A 37 0.54 -1.43 3.03
C LEU A 37 1.41 -0.21 2.79
N ILE A 38 0.78 0.93 2.48
CA ILE A 38 1.45 2.22 2.35
C ILE A 38 0.85 3.18 3.38
N SER A 39 1.70 3.77 4.20
CA SER A 39 1.36 4.93 5.00
C SER A 39 1.93 6.18 4.32
N ALA A 40 1.05 7.09 3.95
CA ALA A 40 1.43 8.38 3.38
C ALA A 40 1.16 9.49 4.40
N PHE A 41 2.15 10.36 4.62
CA PHE A 41 2.03 11.56 5.42
C PHE A 41 2.33 12.75 4.52
N THR A 42 1.43 13.74 4.48
CA THR A 42 1.67 14.98 3.75
C THR A 42 1.57 16.20 4.66
N GLY A 43 2.31 17.25 4.32
CA GLY A 43 2.27 18.54 5.02
C GLY A 43 2.64 18.42 6.51
N GLY A 44 3.67 17.63 6.84
CA GLY A 44 4.10 17.44 8.23
C GLY A 44 3.25 16.48 9.05
N GLY A 45 2.45 15.63 8.39
CA GLY A 45 1.57 14.67 9.04
C GLY A 45 0.16 15.20 9.32
N GLY A 46 -0.18 16.41 8.85
CA GLY A 46 -1.54 16.96 8.97
C GLY A 46 -2.57 16.18 8.14
N THR A 47 -2.14 15.48 7.10
CA THR A 47 -2.94 14.45 6.42
C THR A 47 -2.16 13.15 6.46
N SER A 48 -2.83 12.09 6.93
CA SER A 48 -2.24 10.76 6.98
C SER A 48 -3.26 9.72 6.55
N THR A 49 -2.85 8.86 5.61
CA THR A 49 -3.66 7.77 5.08
C THR A 49 -2.90 6.45 5.18
N ILE A 50 -3.65 5.37 5.38
CA ILE A 50 -3.20 4.01 5.13
C ILE A 50 -3.89 3.52 3.87
N GLU A 51 -3.09 3.11 2.90
CA GLU A 51 -3.54 2.43 1.70
C GLU A 51 -3.15 0.95 1.78
N VAL A 52 -4.10 0.08 1.46
CA VAL A 52 -3.92 -1.37 1.42
C VAL A 52 -4.14 -1.81 -0.01
N LEU A 53 -3.08 -2.33 -0.62
CA LEU A 53 -3.09 -2.86 -1.98
C LEU A 53 -2.83 -4.36 -1.94
N GLU A 54 -3.41 -5.07 -2.88
CA GLU A 54 -3.21 -6.49 -3.09
C GLU A 54 -2.53 -6.72 -4.43
N TRP A 55 -1.58 -7.66 -4.46
CA TRP A 55 -1.06 -8.20 -5.70
C TRP A 55 -2.13 -9.05 -6.38
N ASP A 56 -2.51 -8.66 -7.59
CA ASP A 56 -3.51 -9.36 -8.39
C ASP A 56 -3.11 -9.29 -9.87
N HIS A 57 -2.69 -10.42 -10.43
CA HIS A 57 -2.23 -10.50 -11.81
C HIS A 57 -3.26 -10.05 -12.85
N THR A 58 -4.56 -9.99 -12.48
CA THR A 58 -5.64 -9.59 -13.39
C THR A 58 -5.67 -8.08 -13.61
N CYS A 59 -4.99 -7.31 -12.75
CA CYS A 59 -4.86 -5.87 -12.91
C CYS A 59 -3.81 -5.51 -13.97
N ALA A 60 -4.28 -5.25 -15.20
CA ALA A 60 -3.41 -4.86 -16.30
C ALA A 60 -2.95 -3.39 -16.24
N ALA A 61 -3.76 -2.49 -15.66
CA ALA A 61 -3.48 -1.07 -15.52
C ALA A 61 -4.34 -0.43 -14.43
N GLY A 62 -3.85 0.68 -13.87
CA GLY A 62 -4.56 1.48 -12.88
C GLY A 62 -5.63 2.40 -13.46
N VAL A 63 -6.69 2.65 -12.70
CA VAL A 63 -7.63 3.76 -12.95
C VAL A 63 -7.25 4.99 -12.15
N LYS A 64 -7.64 6.18 -12.63
CA LYS A 64 -7.44 7.42 -11.86
C LYS A 64 -8.36 7.42 -10.63
N ASN A 65 -7.78 7.66 -9.45
CA ASN A 65 -8.48 7.66 -8.15
C ASN A 65 -9.26 6.35 -7.92
N PRO A 66 -8.56 5.21 -7.81
CA PRO A 66 -9.19 3.90 -7.64
C PRO A 66 -10.06 3.86 -6.38
N ALA A 67 -11.25 3.27 -6.49
CA ALA A 67 -12.05 2.85 -5.35
C ALA A 67 -11.65 1.43 -4.91
N SER A 68 -12.06 1.03 -3.70
CA SER A 68 -11.88 -0.34 -3.21
C SER A 68 -12.43 -1.35 -4.24
N GLY A 69 -11.64 -2.38 -4.52
CA GLY A 69 -11.88 -3.40 -5.53
C GLY A 69 -11.38 -3.05 -6.93
N GLN A 70 -10.96 -1.82 -7.22
CA GLN A 70 -10.44 -1.43 -8.54
C GLN A 70 -8.92 -1.57 -8.62
N CYS A 71 -8.41 -1.77 -9.83
CA CYS A 71 -6.99 -1.75 -10.09
C CYS A 71 -6.44 -0.33 -9.90
N ALA A 72 -5.51 -0.19 -8.96
CA ALA A 72 -4.79 1.04 -8.69
C ALA A 72 -3.57 1.18 -9.61
N ASP A 73 -2.95 0.06 -9.98
CA ASP A 73 -1.86 0.00 -10.96
C ASP A 73 -1.77 -1.42 -11.56
N THR A 74 -0.77 -1.65 -12.41
CA THR A 74 -0.39 -2.97 -12.90
C THR A 74 -0.08 -3.88 -11.72
N ASN A 75 -0.76 -5.02 -11.67
CA ASN A 75 -0.75 -6.00 -10.60
C ASN A 75 -1.21 -5.50 -9.22
N LEU A 76 -1.73 -4.28 -9.09
CA LEU A 76 -2.11 -3.72 -7.79
C LEU A 76 -3.60 -3.40 -7.76
N ARG A 77 -4.35 -4.13 -6.92
CA ARG A 77 -5.76 -3.84 -6.62
C ARG A 77 -5.87 -3.08 -5.31
N LEU A 78 -6.64 -2.00 -5.28
CA LEU A 78 -6.93 -1.28 -4.04
C LEU A 78 -7.93 -2.08 -3.20
N LEU A 79 -7.54 -2.46 -1.98
CA LEU A 79 -8.44 -3.06 -1.01
C LEU A 79 -9.08 -1.98 -0.12
N ALA A 80 -8.28 -1.02 0.35
CA ALA A 80 -8.77 0.06 1.19
C ALA A 80 -7.87 1.30 1.12
N ASN A 81 -8.48 2.48 1.24
CA ASN A 81 -7.79 3.74 1.47
C ASN A 81 -8.51 4.45 2.63
N VAL A 82 -7.84 4.56 3.77
CA VAL A 82 -8.44 5.04 5.01
C VAL A 82 -7.58 6.12 5.64
N GLY A 83 -8.20 7.19 6.14
CA GLY A 83 -7.50 8.15 7.00
C GLY A 83 -7.12 7.48 8.33
N ILE A 84 -5.93 7.76 8.87
CA ILE A 84 -5.46 7.05 10.08
C ILE A 84 -6.40 7.19 11.29
N ALA A 85 -7.16 8.29 11.34
CA ALA A 85 -8.14 8.53 12.39
C ALA A 85 -9.23 7.45 12.43
N ASN A 86 -9.49 6.78 11.31
CA ASN A 86 -10.53 5.76 11.16
C ASN A 86 -9.97 4.32 11.21
N VAL A 87 -8.65 4.14 11.30
CA VAL A 87 -8.02 2.80 11.32
C VAL A 87 -8.29 2.08 12.64
N CYS A 88 -8.24 2.82 13.75
CA CYS A 88 -8.37 2.27 15.10
C CYS A 88 -9.72 2.61 15.77
N THR A 89 -10.66 3.22 15.05
CA THR A 89 -11.99 3.48 15.62
C THR A 89 -12.82 2.21 15.53
N PRO A 90 -13.26 1.63 16.65
CA PRO A 90 -14.14 0.47 16.60
C PRO A 90 -15.41 0.85 15.87
N THR A 91 -15.64 0.25 14.71
CA THR A 91 -16.98 0.24 14.10
C THR A 91 -17.85 -0.62 15.00
N SER A 92 -18.74 0.00 15.77
CA SER A 92 -19.78 -0.72 16.50
C SER A 92 -20.54 -1.61 15.51
N ALA A 93 -20.40 -2.92 15.67
CA ALA A 93 -21.21 -3.91 14.97
C ALA A 93 -22.62 -3.98 15.56
#